data_AF-A0A2N1C8T3-F1
#
_entry.id   AF-A0A2N1C8T3-F1
#
_cell.length_a   1.000
_cell.length_b   1.000
_cell.length_c   1.000
_cell.angle_alpha   90.00
_cell.angle_beta   90.00
_cell.angle_gamma   90.00
#
_symmetry.space_group_name_H-M   'P 1'
#
loop_
_entity.id
_entity.type
_entity.pdbx_description
1 polymer ?
#
loop_
_entity_poly.entity_id
_entity_poly.type
_entity_poly.pdbx_seq_one_letter_code
_entity_poly.pdbx_strand_id
1 'polypeptide(L)'
;MDIEDNIQGDILEQNNTILNQFYDGLKENIDEYNKVNINNPQFPSFYLPPICKIYALVDFITNQKQLIDLLEQTYERPLEISRTSKYGFFSKGVGLSTVNKITNWLKIIPFPFEQLANKRIFAKVIKTLNAGSNAGGWLCAISSSDIGFKHTSHNDEDVFSSLFRFIEQRCNTDVDFLLNIRADIKAGGVNRDNIAEVWIAQQSLWKNTRCIPKSAIDRSAEFILLHQQNVSLSRQQVLCFIESLLYFELDFFMEAITSYEVGYRIYFATEKEEIESLNERGMITNAIHAFATQKNIKTCFAGLLKEFKDISSDLVGDETSYRKLATFIEIHEDELSESGESLEDKQYNQLKDWRNGKNLPSNKKLATFLKNLDEYANIDSGVFSFYMCRITMGVDKLVNEILADTKNESCNQADIKVAIKKVLANIPYYYLSNLVKELDNKHPKKRASNI
;
A
#
# COMPACT_ATOMS: atom_id res chain seq x y z
N MET A 1 34.61 -14.19 1.62
CA MET A 1 35.24 -12.92 1.23
C MET A 1 35.22 -12.75 -0.29
N ASP A 2 35.63 -13.75 -1.09
CA ASP A 2 35.77 -13.59 -2.55
C ASP A 2 34.49 -13.64 -3.41
N ILE A 3 33.29 -13.87 -2.85
CA ILE A 3 32.04 -13.98 -3.64
C ILE A 3 31.25 -12.67 -3.59
N GLU A 4 31.09 -12.07 -2.41
CA GLU A 4 30.36 -10.79 -2.24
C GLU A 4 31.10 -9.62 -2.90
N ASP A 5 32.44 -9.57 -2.78
CA ASP A 5 33.26 -8.55 -3.42
C ASP A 5 33.22 -8.65 -4.96
N ASN A 6 33.10 -9.88 -5.48
CA ASN A 6 33.04 -10.15 -6.92
C ASN A 6 31.66 -9.77 -7.49
N ILE A 7 30.57 -10.08 -6.77
CA ILE A 7 29.20 -9.65 -7.13
C ILE A 7 29.07 -8.13 -7.11
N GLN A 8 29.67 -7.45 -6.13
CA GLN A 8 29.67 -5.98 -6.09
C GLN A 8 30.46 -5.37 -7.24
N GLY A 9 31.61 -5.95 -7.61
CA GLY A 9 32.39 -5.53 -8.77
C GLY A 9 31.59 -5.58 -10.08
N ASP A 10 30.92 -6.70 -10.34
CA ASP A 10 30.08 -6.91 -11.54
C ASP A 10 28.90 -5.93 -11.60
N ILE A 11 28.22 -5.69 -10.46
CA ILE A 11 27.10 -4.72 -10.38
C ILE A 11 27.58 -3.30 -10.70
N LEU A 12 28.75 -2.90 -10.18
CA LEU A 12 29.30 -1.57 -10.41
C LEU A 12 29.70 -1.34 -11.88
N GLU A 13 30.26 -2.37 -12.54
CA GLU A 13 30.60 -2.30 -13.97
C GLU A 13 29.34 -2.15 -14.83
N GLN A 14 28.31 -2.96 -14.56
CA GLN A 14 27.01 -2.90 -15.22
C GLN A 14 26.31 -1.54 -15.06
N ASN A 15 26.37 -0.97 -13.86
CA ASN A 15 25.76 0.32 -13.55
C ASN A 15 26.31 1.47 -14.40
N ASN A 16 27.59 1.44 -14.79
CA ASN A 16 28.20 2.51 -15.57
C ASN A 16 27.47 2.73 -16.90
N THR A 17 27.15 1.65 -17.61
CA THR A 17 26.51 1.73 -18.93
C THR A 17 25.10 2.33 -18.83
N ILE A 18 24.27 1.80 -17.93
CA ILE A 18 22.88 2.24 -17.79
C ILE A 18 22.78 3.66 -17.23
N LEU A 19 23.65 4.03 -16.28
CA LEU A 19 23.64 5.37 -15.68
C LEU A 19 24.18 6.44 -16.65
N ASN A 20 25.12 6.09 -17.53
CA ASN A 20 25.53 6.99 -18.62
C ASN A 20 24.38 7.24 -19.60
N GLN A 21 23.68 6.19 -20.04
CA GLN A 21 22.50 6.32 -20.91
C GLN A 21 21.41 7.16 -20.26
N PHE A 22 21.17 6.95 -18.97
CA PHE A 22 20.23 7.76 -18.19
C PHE A 22 20.64 9.24 -18.15
N TYR A 23 21.91 9.54 -17.87
CA TYR A 23 22.42 10.91 -17.87
C TYR A 23 22.29 11.58 -19.24
N ASP A 24 22.59 10.85 -20.33
CA ASP A 24 22.46 11.37 -21.69
C ASP A 24 20.99 11.64 -22.05
N GLY A 25 20.07 10.75 -21.71
CA GLY A 25 18.63 10.98 -21.89
C GLY A 25 18.10 12.17 -21.08
N LEU A 26 18.66 12.45 -19.90
CA LEU A 26 18.30 13.63 -19.12
C LEU A 26 18.76 14.94 -19.78
N LYS A 27 19.85 14.94 -20.55
CA LYS A 27 20.29 16.13 -21.30
C LYS A 27 19.31 16.53 -22.39
N GLU A 28 18.59 15.57 -22.94
CA GLU A 28 17.56 15.81 -23.96
C GLU A 28 16.28 16.44 -23.38
N ASN A 29 16.13 16.42 -22.04
CA ASN A 29 14.94 16.90 -21.31
C ASN A 29 15.20 18.16 -20.49
N ILE A 30 16.15 19.00 -20.91
CA ILE A 30 16.45 20.28 -20.26
C ILE A 30 15.32 21.28 -20.51
N ASP A 31 14.86 21.94 -19.45
CA ASP A 31 13.84 22.99 -19.54
C ASP A 31 14.40 24.33 -20.07
N GLU A 32 13.51 25.29 -20.31
CA GLU A 32 13.86 26.63 -20.78
C GLU A 32 14.83 27.40 -19.85
N TYR A 33 15.00 26.96 -18.59
CA TYR A 33 15.91 27.53 -17.60
C TYR A 33 17.21 26.75 -17.42
N ASN A 34 17.54 25.85 -18.36
CA ASN A 34 18.70 24.96 -18.29
C ASN A 34 18.70 24.02 -17.07
N LYS A 35 17.52 23.62 -16.60
CA LYS A 35 17.35 22.68 -15.50
C LYS A 35 16.75 21.36 -15.97
N VAL A 36 17.07 20.32 -15.23
CA VAL A 36 16.52 18.98 -15.39
C VAL A 36 15.77 18.63 -14.11
N ASN A 37 14.56 18.09 -14.26
CA ASN A 37 13.81 17.48 -13.17
C ASN A 37 13.34 16.07 -13.56
N ILE A 38 13.12 15.23 -12.54
CA ILE A 38 12.44 13.95 -12.70
C ILE A 38 11.09 14.09 -11.99
N ASN A 39 10.07 14.46 -12.76
CA ASN A 39 8.72 14.48 -12.26
C ASN A 39 8.14 13.06 -12.32
N ASN A 40 7.61 12.59 -11.20
CA ASN A 40 6.80 11.37 -11.17
C ASN A 40 5.32 11.80 -11.21
N PRO A 41 4.68 11.84 -12.39
CA PRO A 41 3.32 12.34 -12.50
C PRO A 41 2.37 11.45 -11.68
N GLN A 42 1.46 12.09 -10.95
CA GLN A 42 0.43 11.43 -10.18
C GLN A 42 -0.93 11.76 -10.79
N PHE A 43 -1.71 10.73 -11.05
CA PHE A 43 -3.03 10.87 -11.67
C PHE A 43 -4.11 10.60 -10.62
N PRO A 44 -5.11 11.47 -10.44
CA PRO A 44 -6.27 11.16 -9.60
C PRO A 44 -6.99 9.92 -10.14
N SER A 45 -7.11 8.88 -9.32
CA SER A 45 -7.83 7.65 -9.70
C SER A 45 -8.33 6.92 -8.45
N PHE A 46 -9.62 6.56 -8.47
CA PHE A 46 -10.20 5.65 -7.47
C PHE A 46 -9.85 4.18 -7.76
N TYR A 47 -9.61 3.84 -9.03
CA TYR A 47 -9.41 2.46 -9.45
C TYR A 47 -7.99 1.96 -9.19
N LEU A 48 -7.00 2.83 -9.42
CA LEU A 48 -5.58 2.56 -9.25
C LEU A 48 -4.91 3.77 -8.58
N PRO A 49 -4.84 3.82 -7.24
CA PRO A 49 -4.22 4.94 -6.54
C PRO A 49 -2.73 5.03 -6.87
N PRO A 50 -2.11 6.22 -6.76
CA PRO A 50 -0.68 6.35 -6.95
C PRO A 50 0.06 5.59 -5.85
N ILE A 51 1.11 4.86 -6.23
CA ILE A 51 1.88 4.02 -5.28
C ILE A 51 2.45 4.81 -4.10
N CYS A 52 2.78 6.08 -4.29
CA CYS A 52 3.26 6.96 -3.22
C CYS A 52 2.22 7.16 -2.11
N LYS A 53 0.91 7.09 -2.41
CA LYS A 53 -0.15 7.10 -1.39
C LYS A 53 0.02 5.88 -0.47
N ILE A 54 0.27 4.71 -1.04
CA ILE A 54 0.51 3.49 -0.24
C ILE A 54 1.77 3.61 0.58
N TYR A 55 2.88 4.05 -0.02
CA TYR A 55 4.13 4.26 0.69
C TYR A 55 3.97 5.22 1.87
N ALA A 56 3.17 6.29 1.73
CA ALA A 56 2.91 7.23 2.82
C ALA A 56 2.11 6.57 3.96
N LEU A 57 1.07 5.81 3.62
CA LEU A 57 0.23 5.12 4.61
C LEU A 57 1.05 4.13 5.44
N VAL A 58 1.97 3.41 4.82
CA VAL A 58 2.80 2.42 5.51
C VAL A 58 4.13 2.99 6.01
N ASP A 59 4.36 4.31 6.06
CA ASP A 59 5.64 4.96 6.44
C ASP A 59 6.87 4.36 5.71
N PHE A 60 6.73 4.14 4.42
CA PHE A 60 7.82 3.77 3.54
C PHE A 60 8.37 5.01 2.80
N ILE A 61 9.34 4.80 1.91
CA ILE A 61 9.94 5.85 1.10
C ILE A 61 8.88 6.44 0.17
N THR A 62 8.44 7.66 0.46
CA THR A 62 7.41 8.39 -0.29
C THR A 62 7.97 9.27 -1.38
N ASN A 63 9.29 9.52 -1.36
CA ASN A 63 9.96 10.40 -2.31
C ASN A 63 11.43 10.02 -2.51
N GLN A 64 12.02 10.49 -3.59
CA GLN A 64 13.37 10.15 -4.01
C GLN A 64 14.45 10.75 -3.09
N LYS A 65 14.15 11.78 -2.30
CA LYS A 65 15.07 12.24 -1.25
C LYS A 65 15.23 11.18 -0.17
N GLN A 66 14.14 10.58 0.30
CA GLN A 66 14.20 9.49 1.26
C GLN A 66 14.94 8.27 0.69
N LEU A 67 14.87 8.03 -0.63
CA LEU A 67 15.69 7.02 -1.29
C LEU A 67 17.18 7.37 -1.26
N ILE A 68 17.56 8.62 -1.57
CA ILE A 68 18.95 9.07 -1.44
C ILE A 68 19.42 8.91 0.00
N ASP A 69 18.64 9.39 0.98
CA ASP A 69 18.98 9.29 2.40
C ASP A 69 19.17 7.81 2.81
N LEU A 70 18.33 6.89 2.30
CA LEU A 70 18.48 5.45 2.51
C LEU A 70 19.79 4.92 1.88
N LEU A 71 20.07 5.22 0.62
CA LEU A 71 21.27 4.75 -0.07
C LEU A 71 22.55 5.29 0.60
N GLU A 72 22.55 6.55 1.03
CA GLU A 72 23.66 7.15 1.78
C GLU A 72 23.93 6.40 3.10
N GLN A 73 22.86 6.03 3.83
CA GLN A 73 22.95 5.29 5.08
C GLN A 73 23.38 3.83 4.86
N THR A 74 22.78 3.14 3.89
CA THR A 74 23.02 1.72 3.62
C THR A 74 24.42 1.45 3.10
N TYR A 75 24.93 2.32 2.24
CA TYR A 75 26.23 2.11 1.58
C TYR A 75 27.35 2.97 2.15
N GLU A 76 27.07 3.77 3.19
CA GLU A 76 28.02 4.68 3.85
C GLU A 76 28.75 5.62 2.87
N ARG A 77 28.08 5.97 1.77
CA ARG A 77 28.62 6.79 0.67
C ARG A 77 27.81 8.08 0.56
N PRO A 78 28.22 9.19 1.19
CA PRO A 78 27.47 10.45 1.14
C PRO A 78 27.52 11.08 -0.26
N LEU A 79 26.38 11.63 -0.69
CA LEU A 79 26.24 12.44 -1.90
C LEU A 79 26.61 13.89 -1.57
N GLU A 80 27.75 14.34 -2.08
CA GLU A 80 28.31 15.68 -1.86
C GLU A 80 27.61 16.79 -2.66
N ILE A 81 26.32 16.99 -2.41
CA ILE A 81 25.55 18.13 -2.91
C ILE A 81 24.72 18.76 -1.79
N SER A 82 24.36 20.03 -1.97
CA SER A 82 23.54 20.74 -0.99
C SER A 82 22.17 20.06 -0.80
N ARG A 83 21.60 20.15 0.41
CA ARG A 83 20.23 19.66 0.69
C ARG A 83 19.19 20.26 -0.29
N THR A 84 19.35 21.53 -0.65
CA THR A 84 18.49 22.22 -1.62
C THR A 84 18.62 21.63 -3.02
N SER A 85 19.82 21.21 -3.42
CA SER A 85 20.06 20.51 -4.69
C SER A 85 19.45 19.11 -4.69
N LYS A 86 19.57 18.35 -3.59
CA LYS A 86 18.90 17.04 -3.43
C LYS A 86 17.39 17.16 -3.62
N TYR A 87 16.76 18.13 -2.97
CA TYR A 87 15.32 18.39 -3.13
C TYR A 87 14.96 18.97 -4.50
N GLY A 88 15.82 19.84 -5.05
CA GLY A 88 15.58 20.54 -6.30
C GLY A 88 15.44 19.58 -7.48
N PHE A 89 16.22 18.49 -7.52
CA PHE A 89 16.21 17.55 -8.64
C PHE A 89 14.84 16.89 -8.88
N PHE A 90 14.03 16.78 -7.83
CA PHE A 90 12.70 16.14 -7.86
C PHE A 90 11.55 17.13 -7.70
N SER A 91 11.81 18.44 -7.77
CA SER A 91 10.78 19.47 -7.61
C SER A 91 10.88 20.57 -8.65
N LYS A 92 11.86 21.46 -8.50
CA LYS A 92 12.04 22.68 -9.30
C LYS A 92 13.13 22.58 -10.38
N GLY A 93 13.75 21.41 -10.49
CA GLY A 93 14.90 21.13 -11.34
C GLY A 93 16.24 21.62 -10.78
N VAL A 94 17.32 21.02 -11.30
CA VAL A 94 18.72 21.38 -11.02
C VAL A 94 19.51 21.46 -12.32
N GLY A 95 20.61 22.21 -12.31
CA GLY A 95 21.50 22.27 -13.48
C GLY A 95 22.24 20.94 -13.72
N LEU A 96 22.65 20.71 -14.97
CA LEU A 96 23.34 19.49 -15.41
C LEU A 96 24.56 19.11 -14.56
N SER A 97 25.30 20.09 -14.01
CA SER A 97 26.45 19.79 -13.14
C SER A 97 26.04 19.05 -11.88
N THR A 98 24.85 19.33 -11.34
CA THR A 98 24.28 18.64 -10.18
C THR A 98 23.81 17.25 -10.60
N VAL A 99 23.15 17.12 -11.76
CA VAL A 99 22.75 15.82 -12.30
C VAL A 99 23.97 14.91 -12.48
N ASN A 100 25.05 15.42 -13.08
CA ASN A 100 26.30 14.68 -13.26
C ASN A 100 26.90 14.20 -11.93
N LYS A 101 26.85 15.03 -10.87
CA LYS A 101 27.28 14.63 -9.52
C LYS A 101 26.43 13.48 -8.97
N ILE A 102 25.10 13.57 -9.12
CA ILE A 102 24.17 12.51 -8.69
C ILE A 102 24.45 11.23 -9.48
N THR A 103 24.54 11.29 -10.80
CA THR A 103 24.80 10.13 -11.65
C THR A 103 26.15 9.48 -11.32
N ASN A 104 27.22 10.27 -11.14
CA ASN A 104 28.53 9.73 -10.78
C ASN A 104 28.54 9.11 -9.38
N TRP A 105 27.78 9.66 -8.44
CA TRP A 105 27.58 9.05 -7.14
C TRP A 105 26.81 7.71 -7.26
N LEU A 106 25.73 7.63 -8.05
CA LEU A 106 25.00 6.37 -8.25
C LEU A 106 25.88 5.26 -8.84
N LYS A 107 26.88 5.59 -9.67
CA LYS A 107 27.83 4.62 -10.24
C LYS A 107 28.70 3.93 -9.20
N ILE A 108 28.91 4.56 -8.04
CA ILE A 108 29.68 3.99 -6.95
C ILE A 108 28.78 3.33 -5.90
N ILE A 109 27.46 3.25 -6.12
CA ILE A 109 26.55 2.55 -5.24
C ILE A 109 26.33 1.13 -5.79
N PRO A 110 26.66 0.06 -5.04
CA PRO A 110 26.44 -1.32 -5.47
C PRO A 110 24.96 -1.70 -5.31
N PHE A 111 24.11 -1.03 -6.10
CA PHE A 111 22.67 -1.25 -6.22
C PHE A 111 22.34 -1.66 -7.66
N PRO A 112 21.47 -2.65 -7.90
CA PRO A 112 21.33 -3.30 -9.21
C PRO A 112 20.50 -2.46 -10.21
N PHE A 113 20.95 -1.26 -10.56
CA PHE A 113 20.21 -0.34 -11.42
C PHE A 113 19.92 -0.95 -12.81
N GLU A 114 20.86 -1.69 -13.40
CA GLU A 114 20.65 -2.30 -14.72
C GLU A 114 19.47 -3.29 -14.72
N GLN A 115 19.37 -4.12 -13.69
CA GLN A 115 18.31 -5.13 -13.58
C GLN A 115 16.94 -4.45 -13.40
N LEU A 116 16.90 -3.40 -12.57
CA LEU A 116 15.70 -2.60 -12.30
C LEU A 116 15.27 -1.77 -13.51
N ALA A 117 16.23 -1.30 -14.30
CA ALA A 117 16.05 -0.43 -15.45
C ALA A 117 16.06 -1.21 -16.77
N ASN A 118 15.48 -2.41 -16.80
CA ASN A 118 15.45 -3.23 -18.00
C ASN A 118 14.46 -2.67 -19.06
N LYS A 119 14.76 -2.92 -20.34
CA LYS A 119 14.00 -2.38 -21.49
C LYS A 119 12.51 -2.74 -21.47
N ARG A 120 12.15 -3.93 -20.97
CA ARG A 120 10.76 -4.41 -20.92
C ARG A 120 9.93 -3.58 -19.94
N ILE A 121 10.48 -3.31 -18.75
CA ILE A 121 9.83 -2.47 -17.75
C ILE A 121 9.73 -1.03 -18.25
N PHE A 122 10.80 -0.47 -18.82
CA PHE A 122 10.73 0.87 -19.42
C PHE A 122 9.65 1.01 -20.49
N ALA A 123 9.51 0.02 -21.39
CA ALA A 123 8.47 0.05 -22.41
C ALA A 123 7.06 0.05 -21.78
N LYS A 124 6.84 -0.75 -20.73
CA LYS A 124 5.59 -0.73 -19.95
C LYS A 124 5.35 0.64 -19.31
N VAL A 125 6.36 1.19 -18.63
CA VAL A 125 6.27 2.51 -17.96
C VAL A 125 5.93 3.61 -18.96
N ILE A 126 6.63 3.67 -20.10
CA ILE A 126 6.33 4.66 -21.16
C ILE A 126 4.90 4.52 -21.66
N LYS A 127 4.41 3.28 -21.92
CA LYS A 127 3.00 3.05 -22.29
C LYS A 127 2.06 3.61 -21.23
N THR A 128 2.34 3.38 -19.94
CA THR A 128 1.48 3.81 -18.83
C THR A 128 1.45 5.32 -18.64
N LEU A 129 2.61 5.99 -18.77
CA LEU A 129 2.73 7.44 -18.70
C LEU A 129 1.99 8.10 -19.86
N ASN A 130 2.16 7.57 -21.08
CA ASN A 130 1.42 8.02 -22.24
C ASN A 130 -0.09 7.83 -22.03
N ALA A 131 -0.53 6.75 -21.39
CA ALA A 131 -1.92 6.50 -21.03
C ALA A 131 -2.42 7.35 -19.83
N GLY A 132 -1.55 8.12 -19.17
CA GLY A 132 -1.92 8.94 -18.00
C GLY A 132 -2.36 8.10 -16.80
N SER A 133 -1.72 6.95 -16.62
CA SER A 133 -2.05 5.96 -15.58
C SER A 133 -1.00 5.95 -14.47
N ASN A 134 -1.43 5.64 -13.24
CA ASN A 134 -0.52 5.38 -12.11
C ASN A 134 0.19 4.02 -12.20
N ALA A 135 -0.13 3.19 -13.20
CA ALA A 135 0.41 1.84 -13.36
C ALA A 135 1.94 1.79 -13.48
N GLY A 136 2.59 2.83 -14.03
CA GLY A 136 4.04 2.85 -14.17
C GLY A 136 4.78 2.67 -12.85
N GLY A 137 4.36 3.40 -11.81
CA GLY A 137 4.96 3.28 -10.47
C GLY A 137 4.76 1.90 -9.85
N TRP A 138 3.57 1.31 -10.02
CA TRP A 138 3.24 -0.03 -9.55
C TRP A 138 4.04 -1.13 -10.24
N LEU A 139 4.12 -1.09 -11.57
CA LEU A 139 4.87 -2.08 -12.35
C LEU A 139 6.37 -2.01 -12.07
N CYS A 140 6.92 -0.81 -11.85
CA CYS A 140 8.29 -0.65 -11.37
C CYS A 140 8.49 -1.30 -10.00
N ALA A 141 7.58 -1.07 -9.05
CA ALA A 141 7.69 -1.62 -7.71
C ALA A 141 7.63 -3.15 -7.69
N ILE A 142 6.68 -3.75 -8.43
CA ILE A 142 6.58 -5.22 -8.56
C ILE A 142 7.88 -5.79 -9.14
N SER A 143 8.35 -5.24 -10.27
CA SER A 143 9.60 -5.72 -10.87
C SER A 143 10.80 -5.55 -9.95
N SER A 144 10.83 -4.49 -9.13
CA SER A 144 11.91 -4.25 -8.18
C SER A 144 11.88 -5.26 -7.03
N SER A 145 10.69 -5.60 -6.54
CA SER A 145 10.49 -6.64 -5.54
C SER A 145 10.93 -8.01 -6.05
N ASP A 146 10.55 -8.38 -7.28
CA ASP A 146 10.95 -9.67 -7.89
C ASP A 146 12.47 -9.80 -8.00
N ILE A 147 13.16 -8.71 -8.33
CA ILE A 147 14.63 -8.67 -8.35
C ILE A 147 15.17 -8.82 -6.94
N GLY A 148 14.61 -8.10 -5.97
CA GLY A 148 14.98 -8.20 -4.55
C GLY A 148 14.88 -9.63 -4.01
N PHE A 149 13.75 -10.31 -4.25
CA PHE A 149 13.53 -11.69 -3.80
C PHE A 149 14.53 -12.68 -4.39
N LYS A 150 14.89 -12.51 -5.66
CA LYS A 150 15.93 -13.34 -6.31
C LYS A 150 17.31 -13.17 -5.69
N HIS A 151 17.62 -11.98 -5.17
CA HIS A 151 18.90 -11.70 -4.52
C HIS A 151 18.97 -12.17 -3.06
N THR A 152 17.85 -12.20 -2.34
CA THR A 152 17.86 -12.55 -0.90
C THR A 152 17.77 -14.05 -0.61
N SER A 153 17.68 -14.91 -1.64
CA SER A 153 17.53 -16.38 -1.48
C SER A 153 16.29 -16.80 -0.66
N HIS A 154 15.39 -15.86 -0.37
CA HIS A 154 14.15 -16.12 0.35
C HIS A 154 13.06 -16.43 -0.67
N ASN A 155 12.41 -17.59 -0.55
CA ASN A 155 11.28 -18.00 -1.40
C ASN A 155 9.98 -17.21 -1.08
N ASP A 156 10.10 -15.93 -0.71
CA ASP A 156 8.99 -15.05 -0.36
C ASP A 156 8.18 -14.60 -1.61
N GLU A 157 8.69 -14.87 -2.82
CA GLU A 157 8.01 -14.57 -4.09
C GLU A 157 6.59 -15.14 -4.13
N ASP A 158 6.40 -16.35 -3.60
CA ASP A 158 5.10 -17.02 -3.58
C ASP A 158 4.11 -16.38 -2.60
N VAL A 159 4.59 -15.77 -1.50
CA VAL A 159 3.74 -15.07 -0.51
C VAL A 159 3.08 -13.84 -1.14
N PHE A 160 3.82 -13.08 -1.94
CA PHE A 160 3.33 -11.86 -2.58
C PHE A 160 2.66 -12.10 -3.94
N SER A 161 2.74 -13.32 -4.48
CA SER A 161 2.22 -13.67 -5.81
C SER A 161 0.76 -13.24 -6.04
N SER A 162 -0.12 -13.50 -5.06
CA SER A 162 -1.54 -13.10 -5.13
C SER A 162 -1.70 -11.59 -5.23
N LEU A 163 -0.99 -10.84 -4.37
CA LEU A 163 -1.01 -9.37 -4.35
C LEU A 163 -0.48 -8.81 -5.67
N PHE A 164 0.68 -9.27 -6.14
CA PHE A 164 1.30 -8.75 -7.36
C PHE A 164 0.43 -9.02 -8.57
N ARG A 165 -0.14 -10.21 -8.69
CA ARG A 165 -1.07 -10.53 -9.78
C ARG A 165 -2.31 -9.64 -9.77
N PHE A 166 -2.88 -9.39 -8.60
CA PHE A 166 -3.98 -8.43 -8.45
C PHE A 166 -3.57 -7.02 -8.93
N ILE A 167 -2.44 -6.51 -8.47
CA ILE A 167 -1.96 -5.18 -8.84
C ILE A 167 -1.65 -5.11 -10.34
N GLU A 168 -0.99 -6.11 -10.92
CA GLU A 168 -0.73 -6.17 -12.36
C GLU A 168 -2.02 -6.18 -13.18
N GLN A 169 -3.03 -6.96 -12.74
CA GLN A 169 -4.34 -6.97 -13.39
C GLN A 169 -5.00 -5.58 -13.35
N ARG A 170 -4.96 -4.90 -12.20
CA ARG A 170 -5.45 -3.52 -12.06
C ARG A 170 -4.68 -2.55 -12.97
N CYS A 171 -3.36 -2.65 -13.01
CA CYS A 171 -2.50 -1.84 -13.88
C CYS A 171 -2.86 -1.99 -15.36
N ASN A 172 -2.99 -3.23 -15.84
CA ASN A 172 -3.35 -3.49 -17.23
C ASN A 172 -4.75 -2.97 -17.55
N THR A 173 -5.72 -3.23 -16.66
CA THR A 173 -7.12 -2.79 -16.85
C THR A 173 -7.23 -1.26 -16.89
N ASP A 174 -6.52 -0.56 -15.99
CA ASP A 174 -6.51 0.91 -15.94
C ASP A 174 -5.90 1.51 -17.22
N VAL A 175 -4.76 1.00 -17.66
CA VAL A 175 -4.09 1.47 -18.89
C VAL A 175 -4.97 1.23 -20.11
N ASP A 176 -5.55 0.04 -20.26
CA ASP A 176 -6.37 -0.29 -21.42
C ASP A 176 -7.68 0.53 -21.42
N PHE A 177 -8.30 0.73 -20.25
CA PHE A 177 -9.45 1.63 -20.12
C PHE A 177 -9.11 3.06 -20.53
N LEU A 178 -8.02 3.63 -20.01
CA LEU A 178 -7.62 5.01 -20.30
C LEU A 178 -7.27 5.22 -21.78
N LEU A 179 -6.69 4.22 -22.44
CA LEU A 179 -6.44 4.28 -23.88
C LEU A 179 -7.74 4.22 -24.68
N ASN A 180 -8.66 3.34 -24.32
CA ASN A 180 -9.95 3.18 -25.00
C ASN A 180 -10.84 4.42 -24.83
N ILE A 181 -11.00 4.93 -23.61
CA ILE A 181 -11.87 6.10 -23.36
C ILE A 181 -11.36 7.35 -24.09
N ARG A 182 -10.04 7.51 -24.25
CA ARG A 182 -9.48 8.61 -25.06
C ARG A 182 -9.79 8.46 -26.53
N ALA A 183 -9.79 7.23 -27.05
CA ALA A 183 -10.21 6.96 -28.42
C ALA A 183 -11.70 7.28 -28.60
N ASP A 184 -12.55 6.87 -27.66
CA ASP A 184 -13.98 7.15 -27.67
C ASP A 184 -14.28 8.65 -27.59
N ILE A 185 -13.55 9.40 -26.74
CA ILE A 185 -13.65 10.86 -26.67
C ILE A 185 -13.26 11.51 -28.02
N LYS A 186 -12.16 11.06 -28.64
CA LYS A 186 -11.73 11.57 -29.96
C LYS A 186 -12.74 11.25 -31.07
N ALA A 187 -13.41 10.11 -30.97
CA ALA A 187 -14.46 9.70 -31.90
C ALA A 187 -15.81 10.39 -31.63
N GLY A 188 -15.94 11.20 -30.57
CA GLY A 188 -17.18 11.86 -30.17
C GLY A 188 -18.19 10.94 -29.47
N GLY A 189 -17.78 9.73 -29.05
CA GLY A 189 -18.62 8.78 -28.32
C GLY A 189 -18.81 9.13 -26.84
N VAL A 190 -17.91 9.93 -26.27
CA VAL A 190 -18.02 10.48 -24.91
C VAL A 190 -17.65 11.96 -24.95
N ASN A 191 -18.54 12.82 -24.44
CA ASN A 191 -18.24 14.24 -24.34
C ASN A 191 -17.34 14.49 -23.13
N ARG A 192 -16.10 14.91 -23.38
CA ARG A 192 -15.10 15.24 -22.34
C ARG A 192 -15.57 16.32 -21.37
N ASP A 193 -16.39 17.25 -21.83
CA ASP A 193 -16.88 18.38 -21.02
C ASP A 193 -18.12 18.00 -20.20
N ASN A 194 -18.67 16.80 -20.43
CA ASN A 194 -19.79 16.24 -19.68
C ASN A 194 -19.25 15.30 -18.57
N ILE A 195 -19.16 15.82 -17.34
CA ILE A 195 -18.64 15.08 -16.19
C ILE A 195 -19.43 13.79 -15.93
N ALA A 196 -20.76 13.82 -16.09
CA ALA A 196 -21.58 12.63 -15.89
C ALA A 196 -21.31 11.55 -16.94
N GLU A 197 -21.14 11.90 -18.21
CA GLU A 197 -20.76 10.93 -19.25
C GLU A 197 -19.39 10.31 -18.96
N VAL A 198 -18.41 11.14 -18.56
CA VAL A 198 -17.06 10.68 -18.19
C VAL A 198 -17.11 9.76 -16.97
N TRP A 199 -17.95 10.06 -15.98
CA TRP A 199 -18.14 9.20 -14.81
C TRP A 199 -18.80 7.87 -15.16
N ILE A 200 -19.89 7.90 -15.93
CA ILE A 200 -20.63 6.71 -16.34
C ILE A 200 -19.71 5.76 -17.13
N ALA A 201 -18.86 6.29 -18.01
CA ALA A 201 -17.90 5.48 -18.76
C ALA A 201 -16.92 4.72 -17.84
N GLN A 202 -16.47 5.37 -16.74
CA GLN A 202 -15.56 4.76 -15.76
C GLN A 202 -16.18 3.62 -14.97
N GLN A 203 -17.51 3.56 -14.83
CA GLN A 203 -18.19 2.50 -14.08
C GLN A 203 -17.92 1.10 -14.64
N SER A 204 -17.55 1.01 -15.92
CA SER A 204 -17.12 -0.23 -16.55
C SER A 204 -15.96 -0.92 -15.81
N LEU A 205 -15.08 -0.16 -15.15
CA LEU A 205 -13.95 -0.67 -14.36
C LEU A 205 -14.40 -1.53 -13.17
N TRP A 206 -15.59 -1.28 -12.62
CA TRP A 206 -16.12 -1.98 -11.44
C TRP A 206 -17.32 -2.87 -11.76
N LYS A 207 -17.73 -2.97 -13.03
CA LYS A 207 -18.95 -3.69 -13.45
C LYS A 207 -18.98 -5.16 -13.01
N ASN A 208 -17.82 -5.79 -12.88
CA ASN A 208 -17.67 -7.19 -12.50
C ASN A 208 -17.26 -7.39 -11.03
N THR A 209 -17.07 -6.30 -10.27
CA THR A 209 -16.69 -6.37 -8.86
C THR A 209 -17.91 -6.71 -8.01
N ARG A 210 -17.89 -7.88 -7.37
CA ARG A 210 -18.97 -8.30 -6.45
C ARG A 210 -18.94 -7.55 -5.12
N CYS A 211 -17.83 -6.92 -4.79
CA CYS A 211 -17.60 -6.28 -3.50
C CYS A 211 -18.16 -4.86 -3.42
N ILE A 212 -18.47 -4.22 -4.56
CA ILE A 212 -19.12 -2.91 -4.62
C ILE A 212 -20.61 -3.12 -4.87
N PRO A 213 -21.51 -2.67 -3.97
CA PRO A 213 -22.94 -2.79 -4.18
C PRO A 213 -23.37 -2.03 -5.44
N LYS A 214 -24.20 -2.66 -6.28
CA LYS A 214 -24.76 -2.01 -7.48
C LYS A 214 -25.44 -0.67 -7.15
N SER A 215 -26.12 -0.61 -6.00
CA SER A 215 -26.76 0.63 -5.55
C SER A 215 -25.79 1.78 -5.26
N ALA A 216 -24.51 1.50 -4.94
CA ALA A 216 -23.48 2.53 -4.77
C ALA A 216 -23.09 3.12 -6.14
N ILE A 217 -22.94 2.25 -7.15
CA ILE A 217 -22.68 2.63 -8.55
C ILE A 217 -23.82 3.49 -9.08
N ASP A 218 -25.05 2.98 -9.00
CA ASP A 218 -26.24 3.67 -9.52
C ASP A 218 -26.42 5.04 -8.85
N ARG A 219 -26.31 5.12 -7.51
CA ARG A 219 -26.43 6.39 -6.76
C ARG A 219 -25.33 7.40 -7.11
N SER A 220 -24.08 6.94 -7.30
CA SER A 220 -22.99 7.86 -7.67
C SER A 220 -23.25 8.52 -9.03
N ALA A 221 -23.80 7.76 -9.99
CA ALA A 221 -24.19 8.26 -11.30
C ALA A 221 -25.29 9.32 -11.17
N GLU A 222 -26.33 9.02 -10.39
CA GLU A 222 -27.45 9.92 -10.14
C GLU A 222 -26.97 11.26 -9.53
N PHE A 223 -26.14 11.22 -8.49
CA PHE A 223 -25.69 12.44 -7.82
C PHE A 223 -24.75 13.29 -8.68
N ILE A 224 -23.94 12.68 -9.54
CA ILE A 224 -23.10 13.44 -10.49
C ILE A 224 -23.95 14.10 -11.57
N LEU A 225 -25.00 13.43 -12.06
CA LEU A 225 -25.97 14.04 -12.97
C LEU A 225 -26.67 15.24 -12.33
N LEU A 226 -27.11 15.10 -11.08
CA LEU A 226 -27.74 16.21 -10.32
C LEU A 226 -26.76 17.39 -10.13
N HIS A 227 -25.49 17.11 -9.81
CA HIS A 227 -24.45 18.13 -9.70
C HIS A 227 -24.26 18.89 -11.01
N GLN A 228 -24.18 18.18 -12.14
CA GLN A 228 -24.05 18.80 -13.46
C GLN A 228 -25.27 19.65 -13.85
N GLN A 229 -26.45 19.30 -13.35
CA GLN A 229 -27.68 20.08 -13.50
C GLN A 229 -27.77 21.27 -12.51
N ASN A 230 -26.73 21.52 -11.72
CA ASN A 230 -26.69 22.52 -10.65
C ASN A 230 -27.80 22.35 -9.60
N VAL A 231 -28.25 21.10 -9.37
CA VAL A 231 -29.22 20.78 -8.34
C VAL A 231 -28.50 20.66 -7.00
N SER A 232 -28.95 21.43 -6.01
CA SER A 232 -28.41 21.35 -4.64
C SER A 232 -28.81 20.04 -3.97
N LEU A 233 -27.84 19.30 -3.45
CA LEU A 233 -28.08 18.08 -2.69
C LEU A 233 -28.46 18.38 -1.24
N SER A 234 -29.45 17.67 -0.71
CA SER A 234 -29.71 17.64 0.73
C SER A 234 -28.56 16.98 1.48
N ARG A 235 -28.43 17.26 2.79
CA ARG A 235 -27.40 16.64 3.64
C ARG A 235 -27.42 15.10 3.57
N GLN A 236 -28.60 14.49 3.52
CA GLN A 236 -28.74 13.03 3.42
C GLN A 236 -28.23 12.52 2.06
N GLN A 237 -28.49 13.26 0.97
CA GLN A 237 -27.98 12.91 -0.35
C GLN A 237 -26.45 13.07 -0.42
N VAL A 238 -25.88 14.12 0.19
CA VAL A 238 -24.42 14.29 0.31
C VAL A 238 -23.82 13.10 1.06
N LEU A 239 -24.40 12.70 2.19
CA LEU A 239 -23.91 11.54 2.94
C LEU A 239 -24.00 10.24 2.12
N CYS A 240 -25.10 10.00 1.41
CA CYS A 240 -25.25 8.86 0.51
C CYS A 240 -24.22 8.89 -0.63
N PHE A 241 -23.92 10.07 -1.18
CA PHE A 241 -22.93 10.24 -2.22
C PHE A 241 -21.52 9.93 -1.70
N ILE A 242 -21.16 10.45 -0.52
CA ILE A 242 -19.88 10.14 0.13
C ILE A 242 -19.79 8.64 0.41
N GLU A 243 -20.84 8.00 0.94
CA GLU A 243 -20.84 6.54 1.14
C GLU A 243 -20.55 5.80 -0.18
N SER A 244 -21.17 6.20 -1.29
CA SER A 244 -20.89 5.64 -2.61
C SER A 244 -19.43 5.84 -3.04
N LEU A 245 -18.86 7.04 -2.85
CA LEU A 245 -17.46 7.33 -3.19
C LEU A 245 -16.48 6.50 -2.35
N LEU A 246 -16.79 6.28 -1.07
CA LEU A 246 -15.97 5.45 -0.18
C LEU A 246 -15.87 3.99 -0.66
N TYR A 247 -16.91 3.44 -1.29
CA TYR A 247 -16.82 2.11 -1.91
C TYR A 247 -15.76 2.07 -3.02
N PHE A 248 -15.67 3.13 -3.85
CA PHE A 248 -14.66 3.18 -4.91
C PHE A 248 -13.26 3.45 -4.36
N GLU A 249 -13.13 4.39 -3.42
CA GLU A 249 -11.84 4.75 -2.84
C GLU A 249 -11.20 3.60 -2.06
N LEU A 250 -12.00 2.87 -1.26
CA LEU A 250 -11.49 1.80 -0.41
C LEU A 250 -11.35 0.45 -1.15
N ASP A 251 -11.90 0.31 -2.36
CA ASP A 251 -11.91 -0.95 -3.12
C ASP A 251 -10.50 -1.51 -3.35
N PHE A 252 -9.60 -0.66 -3.87
CA PHE A 252 -8.22 -1.07 -4.13
C PHE A 252 -7.51 -1.54 -2.85
N PHE A 253 -7.69 -0.82 -1.74
CA PHE A 253 -7.02 -1.13 -0.48
C PHE A 253 -7.53 -2.43 0.13
N MET A 254 -8.85 -2.65 0.16
CA MET A 254 -9.42 -3.89 0.71
C MET A 254 -9.03 -5.11 -0.12
N GLU A 255 -9.05 -5.00 -1.45
CA GLU A 255 -8.61 -6.08 -2.34
C GLU A 255 -7.10 -6.35 -2.18
N ALA A 256 -6.25 -5.32 -2.15
CA ALA A 256 -4.81 -5.47 -1.93
C ALA A 256 -4.49 -6.16 -0.59
N ILE A 257 -5.09 -5.68 0.50
CA ILE A 257 -4.86 -6.22 1.85
C ILE A 257 -5.27 -7.68 1.92
N THR A 258 -6.43 -8.02 1.36
CA THR A 258 -6.94 -9.39 1.42
C THR A 258 -6.22 -10.32 0.45
N SER A 259 -5.77 -9.86 -0.72
CA SER A 259 -4.88 -10.62 -1.60
C SER A 259 -3.55 -10.96 -0.92
N TYR A 260 -2.95 -9.99 -0.22
CA TYR A 260 -1.74 -10.24 0.58
C TYR A 260 -2.00 -11.28 1.67
N GLU A 261 -3.06 -11.09 2.47
CA GLU A 261 -3.38 -11.98 3.58
C GLU A 261 -3.70 -13.40 3.12
N VAL A 262 -4.50 -13.55 2.05
CA VAL A 262 -4.81 -14.85 1.45
C VAL A 262 -3.56 -15.52 0.89
N GLY A 263 -2.74 -14.79 0.12
CA GLY A 263 -1.50 -15.31 -0.45
C GLY A 263 -0.57 -15.88 0.63
N TYR A 264 -0.39 -15.13 1.72
CA TYR A 264 0.36 -15.59 2.88
C TYR A 264 -0.21 -16.87 3.49
N ARG A 265 -1.50 -16.89 3.82
CA ARG A 265 -2.11 -18.06 4.48
C ARG A 265 -2.05 -19.30 3.60
N ILE A 266 -2.22 -19.13 2.29
CA ILE A 266 -2.12 -20.22 1.31
C ILE A 266 -0.69 -20.73 1.14
N TYR A 267 0.32 -19.88 1.34
CA TYR A 267 1.72 -20.27 1.27
C TYR A 267 2.10 -21.17 2.46
N PHE A 268 1.64 -20.81 3.66
CA PHE A 268 1.96 -21.56 4.89
C PHE A 268 0.99 -22.70 5.22
N ALA A 269 -0.16 -22.82 4.53
CA ALA A 269 -1.05 -23.97 4.70
C ALA A 269 -0.44 -25.24 4.08
N THR A 270 0.12 -26.09 4.93
CA THR A 270 0.78 -27.36 4.59
C THR A 270 -0.10 -28.57 4.87
N GLU A 271 -1.00 -28.49 5.85
CA GLU A 271 -1.85 -29.60 6.29
C GLU A 271 -3.33 -29.41 5.92
N LYS A 272 -4.09 -30.51 5.91
CA LYS A 272 -5.51 -30.50 5.54
C LYS A 272 -6.35 -29.64 6.49
N GLU A 273 -6.06 -29.68 7.78
CA GLU A 273 -6.74 -28.88 8.81
C GLU A 273 -6.44 -27.38 8.64
N GLU A 274 -5.21 -27.03 8.23
CA GLU A 274 -4.83 -25.65 7.89
C GLU A 274 -5.56 -25.15 6.65
N ILE A 275 -5.76 -26.01 5.64
CA ILE A 275 -6.55 -25.70 4.43
C ILE A 275 -8.03 -25.47 4.79
N GLU A 276 -8.59 -26.27 5.70
CA GLU A 276 -9.98 -26.08 6.17
C GLU A 276 -10.12 -24.77 6.96
N SER A 277 -9.10 -24.39 7.74
CA SER A 277 -9.02 -23.11 8.46
C SER A 277 -8.96 -21.90 7.54
N LEU A 278 -8.58 -22.04 6.27
CA LEU A 278 -8.51 -20.91 5.33
C LEU A 278 -9.87 -20.23 5.14
N ASN A 279 -10.98 -20.97 5.34
CA ASN A 279 -12.33 -20.43 5.32
C ASN A 279 -12.63 -19.48 6.49
N GLU A 280 -11.88 -19.60 7.58
CA GLU A 280 -11.88 -18.60 8.64
C GLU A 280 -11.22 -17.32 8.13
N ARG A 281 -11.59 -16.18 8.70
CA ARG A 281 -11.01 -14.89 8.30
C ARG A 281 -9.60 -14.75 8.85
N GLY A 282 -8.69 -14.17 8.07
CA GLY A 282 -7.37 -13.81 8.55
C GLY A 282 -7.40 -12.66 9.59
N MET A 283 -6.31 -12.49 10.33
CA MET A 283 -6.23 -11.52 11.44
C MET A 283 -6.36 -10.06 11.00
N ILE A 284 -5.80 -9.67 9.84
CA ILE A 284 -5.96 -8.30 9.31
C ILE A 284 -7.43 -8.07 8.95
N THR A 285 -8.05 -9.04 8.26
CA THR A 285 -9.48 -9.00 7.93
C THR A 285 -10.33 -8.90 9.20
N ASN A 286 -10.05 -9.70 10.24
CA ASN A 286 -10.75 -9.62 11.52
C ASN A 286 -10.54 -8.29 12.23
N ALA A 287 -9.31 -7.76 12.25
CA ALA A 287 -8.98 -6.48 12.87
C ALA A 287 -9.77 -5.32 12.25
N ILE A 288 -9.79 -5.25 10.91
CA ILE A 288 -10.55 -4.21 10.18
C ILE A 288 -12.05 -4.39 10.40
N HIS A 289 -12.55 -5.62 10.35
CA HIS A 289 -13.96 -5.90 10.60
C HIS A 289 -14.37 -5.58 12.05
N ALA A 290 -13.50 -5.83 13.04
CA ALA A 290 -13.72 -5.49 14.44
C ALA A 290 -13.81 -3.98 14.63
N PHE A 291 -12.91 -3.20 14.01
CA PHE A 291 -13.03 -1.74 13.98
C PHE A 291 -14.37 -1.28 13.38
N ALA A 292 -14.80 -1.90 12.28
CA ALA A 292 -16.03 -1.55 11.60
C ALA A 292 -17.29 -1.86 12.42
N THR A 293 -17.32 -2.97 13.17
CA THR A 293 -18.55 -3.51 13.76
C THR A 293 -18.61 -3.43 15.29
N GLN A 294 -17.48 -3.37 15.98
CA GLN A 294 -17.42 -3.39 17.44
C GLN A 294 -17.25 -1.98 18.02
N LYS A 295 -18.11 -1.59 18.96
CA LYS A 295 -18.13 -0.23 19.55
C LYS A 295 -16.89 0.09 20.39
N ASN A 296 -16.28 -0.92 21.00
CA ASN A 296 -15.11 -0.78 21.88
C ASN A 296 -13.77 -0.75 21.12
N ILE A 297 -13.76 -1.07 19.82
CA ILE A 297 -12.57 -1.03 18.97
C ILE A 297 -12.53 0.32 18.24
N LYS A 298 -11.51 1.12 18.54
CA LYS A 298 -11.42 2.52 18.08
C LYS A 298 -10.63 2.72 16.80
N THR A 299 -9.79 1.76 16.45
CA THR A 299 -8.84 1.76 15.33
C THR A 299 -8.62 0.32 14.83
N CYS A 300 -8.25 0.13 13.57
CA CYS A 300 -7.87 -1.15 13.01
C CYS A 300 -6.68 -1.77 13.75
N PHE A 301 -5.66 -0.98 14.13
CA PHE A 301 -4.53 -1.49 14.91
C PHE A 301 -4.96 -2.02 16.28
N ALA A 302 -5.88 -1.34 16.97
CA ALA A 302 -6.50 -1.88 18.18
C ALA A 302 -7.27 -3.19 17.95
N GLY A 303 -7.89 -3.35 16.77
CA GLY A 303 -8.47 -4.61 16.35
C GLY A 303 -7.43 -5.72 16.25
N LEU A 304 -6.26 -5.42 15.68
CA LEU A 304 -5.17 -6.39 15.56
C LEU A 304 -4.57 -6.76 16.93
N LEU A 305 -4.40 -5.79 17.83
CA LEU A 305 -3.97 -6.04 19.21
C LEU A 305 -4.96 -6.95 19.97
N LYS A 306 -6.26 -6.86 19.65
CA LYS A 306 -7.27 -7.81 20.17
C LYS A 306 -7.03 -9.20 19.59
N GLU A 307 -6.77 -9.34 18.29
CA GLU A 307 -6.49 -10.65 17.68
C GLU A 307 -5.23 -11.29 18.26
N PHE A 308 -4.14 -10.53 18.47
CA PHE A 308 -2.95 -11.04 19.17
C PHE A 308 -3.27 -11.53 20.58
N LYS A 309 -4.08 -10.78 21.33
CA LYS A 309 -4.52 -11.17 22.67
C LYS A 309 -5.30 -12.49 22.64
N ASP A 310 -6.23 -12.63 21.71
CA ASP A 310 -7.11 -13.80 21.62
C ASP A 310 -6.31 -15.05 21.19
N ILE A 311 -5.50 -14.95 20.12
CA ILE A 311 -4.64 -16.05 19.66
C ILE A 311 -3.62 -16.47 20.71
N SER A 312 -3.01 -15.52 21.42
CA SER A 312 -2.08 -15.86 22.52
C SER A 312 -2.79 -16.62 23.64
N SER A 313 -4.08 -16.35 23.86
CA SER A 313 -4.86 -17.09 24.86
C SER A 313 -5.06 -18.54 24.43
N ASP A 314 -5.38 -18.74 23.15
CA ASP A 314 -5.57 -20.07 22.57
C ASP A 314 -4.28 -20.89 22.56
N LEU A 315 -3.14 -20.27 22.23
CA LEU A 315 -1.84 -20.94 22.16
C LEU A 315 -1.27 -21.34 23.53
N VAL A 316 -1.39 -20.45 24.52
CA VAL A 316 -0.82 -20.69 25.86
C VAL A 316 -1.78 -21.50 26.75
N GLY A 317 -3.05 -21.62 26.35
CA GLY A 317 -4.08 -22.35 27.10
C GLY A 317 -4.64 -21.60 28.31
N ASP A 318 -4.30 -20.32 28.47
CA ASP A 318 -4.72 -19.44 29.56
C ASP A 318 -5.17 -18.06 29.03
N GLU A 319 -6.13 -17.41 29.70
CA GLU A 319 -6.64 -16.10 29.26
C GLU A 319 -5.53 -15.04 29.28
N THR A 320 -5.13 -14.57 28.08
CA THR A 320 -4.22 -13.45 27.94
C THR A 320 -5.00 -12.14 28.06
N SER A 321 -4.73 -11.38 29.12
CA SER A 321 -5.33 -10.07 29.33
C SER A 321 -4.58 -8.95 28.59
N TYR A 322 -5.22 -7.78 28.42
CA TYR A 322 -4.50 -6.60 27.91
C TYR A 322 -3.37 -6.14 28.83
N ARG A 323 -3.45 -6.41 30.14
CA ARG A 323 -2.32 -6.13 31.05
C ARG A 323 -1.15 -7.04 30.72
N LYS A 324 -1.41 -8.32 30.48
CA LYS A 324 -0.37 -9.26 30.03
C LYS A 324 0.24 -8.83 28.71
N LEU A 325 -0.59 -8.49 27.72
CA LEU A 325 -0.09 -8.00 26.42
C LEU A 325 0.78 -6.75 26.58
N ALA A 326 0.44 -5.84 27.49
CA ALA A 326 1.23 -4.63 27.74
C ALA A 326 2.63 -4.92 28.27
N THR A 327 2.83 -6.03 28.99
CA THR A 327 4.14 -6.39 29.56
C THR A 327 5.23 -6.64 28.50
N PHE A 328 4.84 -6.89 27.25
CA PHE A 328 5.77 -7.08 26.14
C PHE A 328 6.31 -5.77 25.56
N ILE A 329 5.78 -4.61 25.98
CA ILE A 329 6.28 -3.29 25.60
C ILE A 329 7.49 -2.95 26.47
N GLU A 330 8.66 -2.85 25.85
CA GLU A 330 9.84 -2.33 26.54
C GLU A 330 9.70 -0.83 26.83
N ILE A 331 9.95 -0.47 28.08
CA ILE A 331 10.08 0.90 28.57
C ILE A 331 11.45 0.99 29.23
N HIS A 332 12.32 1.83 28.67
CA HIS A 332 13.67 2.02 29.21
C HIS A 332 13.62 2.87 30.49
N GLU A 333 14.60 2.70 31.38
CA GLU A 333 14.67 3.42 32.65
C GLU A 333 14.69 4.94 32.44
N ASP A 334 15.24 5.43 31.33
CA ASP A 334 15.28 6.84 30.94
C ASP A 334 13.88 7.43 30.63
N GLU A 335 12.91 6.56 30.28
CA GLU A 335 11.49 6.93 30.07
C GLU A 335 10.70 6.90 31.40
N LEU A 336 11.33 6.44 32.49
CA LEU A 336 10.76 6.53 33.83
C LEU A 336 10.87 7.98 34.30
N SER A 337 9.87 8.79 33.97
CA SER A 337 9.69 10.08 34.64
C SER A 337 9.58 9.89 36.16
N GLU A 338 9.93 10.93 36.93
CA GLU A 338 9.80 11.04 38.40
C GLU A 338 8.37 10.79 38.94
N SER A 339 7.40 10.46 38.07
CA SER A 339 6.11 9.96 38.48
C SER A 339 6.28 8.58 39.12
N GLY A 340 5.89 8.43 40.38
CA GLY A 340 5.88 7.17 41.13
C GLY A 340 4.90 6.11 40.59
N GLU A 341 4.66 6.10 39.28
CA GLU A 341 3.83 5.14 38.57
C GLU A 341 4.64 3.87 38.28
N SER A 342 4.03 2.70 38.54
CA SER A 342 4.69 1.40 38.35
C SER A 342 5.01 1.13 36.88
N LEU A 343 6.02 0.29 36.61
CA LEU A 343 6.34 -0.13 35.24
C LEU A 343 5.13 -0.75 34.53
N GLU A 344 4.39 -1.61 35.23
CA GLU A 344 3.20 -2.28 34.69
C GLU A 344 2.11 -1.28 34.29
N ASP A 345 1.90 -0.23 35.09
CA ASP A 345 0.92 0.81 34.78
C ASP A 345 1.36 1.67 33.59
N LYS A 346 2.66 2.01 33.49
CA LYS A 346 3.23 2.72 32.33
C LYS A 346 3.06 1.90 31.05
N GLN A 347 3.40 0.62 31.08
CA GLN A 347 3.19 -0.32 29.97
C GLN A 347 1.72 -0.39 29.56
N TYR A 348 0.82 -0.56 30.54
CA TYR A 348 -0.61 -0.63 30.27
C TYR A 348 -1.16 0.67 29.68
N ASN A 349 -0.73 1.83 30.19
CA ASN A 349 -1.11 3.14 29.67
C ASN A 349 -0.59 3.36 28.25
N GLN A 350 0.63 2.91 27.94
CA GLN A 350 1.17 2.95 26.58
C GLN A 350 0.38 2.06 25.62
N LEU A 351 0.06 0.81 26.00
CA LEU A 351 -0.79 -0.06 25.18
C LEU A 351 -2.20 0.53 25.00
N LYS A 352 -2.74 1.16 26.05
CA LYS A 352 -4.03 1.87 25.98
C LYS A 352 -3.97 3.03 24.99
N ASP A 353 -2.88 3.79 24.97
CA ASP A 353 -2.67 4.85 23.97
C ASP A 353 -2.62 4.27 22.55
N TRP A 354 -1.87 3.19 22.33
CA TRP A 354 -1.83 2.51 21.04
C TRP A 354 -3.23 2.09 20.57
N ARG A 355 -4.02 1.49 21.47
CA ARG A 355 -5.41 1.10 21.20
C ARG A 355 -6.35 2.28 20.91
N ASN A 356 -5.96 3.49 21.28
CA ASN A 356 -6.69 4.72 20.99
C ASN A 356 -6.15 5.46 19.76
N GLY A 357 -5.16 4.91 19.05
CA GLY A 357 -4.50 5.57 17.92
C GLY A 357 -3.58 6.72 18.34
N LYS A 358 -3.07 6.71 19.58
CA LYS A 358 -2.17 7.73 20.14
C LYS A 358 -0.80 7.12 20.42
N ASN A 359 0.25 7.93 20.31
CA ASN A 359 1.62 7.55 20.68
C ASN A 359 2.05 6.18 20.11
N LEU A 360 1.70 5.92 18.85
CA LEU A 360 1.90 4.64 18.16
C LEU A 360 3.39 4.22 18.19
N PRO A 361 3.69 2.91 18.20
CA PRO A 361 5.06 2.44 18.31
C PRO A 361 5.91 2.85 17.10
N SER A 362 7.19 3.15 17.35
CA SER A 362 8.21 3.20 16.29
C SER A 362 8.48 1.79 15.75
N ASN A 363 9.08 1.67 14.56
CA ASN A 363 9.41 0.37 13.96
C ASN A 363 10.26 -0.50 14.90
N LYS A 364 11.25 0.09 15.57
CA LYS A 364 12.09 -0.61 16.54
C LYS A 364 11.27 -1.11 17.73
N LYS A 365 10.44 -0.25 18.33
CA LYS A 365 9.61 -0.60 19.50
C LYS A 365 8.56 -1.66 19.14
N LEU A 366 7.99 -1.59 17.94
CA LEU A 366 7.05 -2.58 17.42
C LEU A 366 7.72 -3.94 17.18
N ALA A 367 8.91 -3.97 16.57
CA ALA A 367 9.65 -5.21 16.34
C ALA A 367 10.00 -5.91 17.65
N THR A 368 10.46 -5.17 18.66
CA THR A 368 10.73 -5.72 19.98
C THR A 368 9.47 -6.24 20.67
N PHE A 369 8.36 -5.49 20.62
CA PHE A 369 7.08 -5.93 21.17
C PHE A 369 6.62 -7.26 20.56
N LEU A 370 6.71 -7.42 19.24
CA LEU A 370 6.31 -8.64 18.55
C LEU A 370 7.24 -9.81 18.87
N LYS A 371 8.55 -9.58 18.95
CA LYS A 371 9.51 -10.60 19.38
C LYS A 371 9.18 -11.14 20.77
N ASN A 372 8.90 -10.26 21.73
CA ASN A 372 8.56 -10.64 23.10
C ASN A 372 7.22 -11.40 23.16
N LEU A 373 6.28 -11.05 22.28
CA LEU A 373 5.00 -11.76 22.15
C LEU A 373 5.19 -13.17 21.60
N ASP A 374 5.99 -13.32 20.55
CA ASP A 374 6.31 -14.60 19.92
C ASP A 374 7.04 -15.54 20.89
N GLU A 375 8.00 -15.02 21.65
CA GLU A 375 8.67 -15.76 22.73
C GLU A 375 7.70 -16.25 23.80
N TYR A 376 6.70 -15.43 24.16
CA TYR A 376 5.66 -15.82 25.12
C TYR A 376 4.73 -16.91 24.58
N ALA A 377 4.35 -16.83 23.30
CA ALA A 377 3.48 -17.79 22.65
C ALA A 377 4.22 -19.04 22.13
N ASN A 378 5.55 -19.09 22.26
CA ASN A 378 6.42 -20.14 21.74
C ASN A 378 6.19 -20.42 20.24
N ILE A 379 6.08 -19.33 19.47
CA ILE A 379 5.97 -19.34 18.01
C ILE A 379 7.06 -18.48 17.38
N ASP A 380 7.22 -18.56 16.07
CA ASP A 380 8.00 -17.61 15.29
C ASP A 380 7.11 -17.05 14.19
N SER A 381 6.59 -15.83 14.39
CA SER A 381 5.77 -15.16 13.38
C SER A 381 6.60 -14.36 12.37
N GLY A 382 7.92 -14.30 12.56
CA GLY A 382 8.86 -13.59 11.70
C GLY A 382 8.48 -12.13 11.43
N VAL A 383 8.74 -11.68 10.20
CA VAL A 383 8.41 -10.31 9.75
C VAL A 383 6.92 -10.10 9.46
N PHE A 384 6.10 -11.16 9.51
CA PHE A 384 4.73 -11.10 9.05
C PHE A 384 3.82 -10.31 10.01
N SER A 385 3.88 -10.61 11.30
CA SER A 385 3.16 -9.86 12.34
C SER A 385 3.49 -8.37 12.30
N PHE A 386 4.74 -8.03 11.94
CA PHE A 386 5.16 -6.65 11.75
C PHE A 386 4.44 -5.99 10.57
N TYR A 387 4.36 -6.66 9.41
CA TYR A 387 3.60 -6.14 8.27
C TYR A 387 2.10 -6.04 8.55
N MET A 388 1.50 -6.99 9.28
CA MET A 388 0.10 -6.89 9.72
C MET A 388 -0.16 -5.62 10.54
N CYS A 389 0.75 -5.31 11.48
CA CYS A 389 0.68 -4.07 12.26
C CYS A 389 0.79 -2.84 11.36
N ARG A 390 1.74 -2.82 10.42
CA ARG A 390 1.91 -1.68 9.50
C ARG A 390 0.72 -1.49 8.57
N ILE A 391 0.13 -2.56 8.07
CA ILE A 391 -1.08 -2.51 7.24
C ILE A 391 -2.24 -1.93 8.04
N THR A 392 -2.50 -2.43 9.26
CA THR A 392 -3.63 -1.95 10.07
C THR A 392 -3.44 -0.50 10.54
N MET A 393 -2.22 -0.09 10.90
CA MET A 393 -1.88 1.31 11.16
C MET A 393 -2.03 2.19 9.90
N GLY A 394 -1.68 1.65 8.73
CA GLY A 394 -1.88 2.33 7.44
C GLY A 394 -3.37 2.54 7.11
N VAL A 395 -4.23 1.56 7.41
CA VAL A 395 -5.69 1.73 7.28
C VAL A 395 -6.19 2.80 8.25
N ASP A 396 -5.70 2.85 9.48
CA ASP A 396 -6.06 3.91 10.44
C ASP A 396 -5.71 5.31 9.92
N LYS A 397 -4.55 5.46 9.28
CA LYS A 397 -4.16 6.71 8.62
C LYS A 397 -5.08 7.06 7.45
N LEU A 398 -5.39 6.09 6.59
CA LEU A 398 -6.30 6.30 5.47
C LEU A 398 -7.69 6.76 5.95
N VAL A 399 -8.21 6.15 7.02
CA VAL A 399 -9.47 6.58 7.64
C VAL A 399 -9.38 8.02 8.13
N ASN A 400 -8.27 8.41 8.75
CA ASN A 400 -8.07 9.78 9.24
C ASN A 400 -7.90 10.80 8.09
N GLU A 401 -7.25 10.44 6.98
CA GLU A 401 -7.15 11.25 5.77
C GLU A 401 -8.55 11.54 5.20
N ILE A 402 -9.36 10.49 5.01
CA ILE A 402 -10.74 10.62 4.52
C ILE A 402 -11.59 11.52 5.43
N LEU A 403 -11.44 11.37 6.76
CA LEU A 403 -12.14 12.25 7.72
C LEU A 403 -11.68 13.70 7.61
N ALA A 404 -10.38 13.93 7.41
CA ALA A 404 -9.84 15.28 7.22
C ALA A 404 -10.35 15.93 5.93
N ASP A 405 -10.37 15.17 4.82
CA ASP A 405 -10.81 15.65 3.51
C ASP A 405 -12.31 16.02 3.50
N THR A 406 -13.11 15.32 4.29
CA THR A 406 -14.57 15.56 4.42
C THR A 406 -14.93 16.61 5.48
N LYS A 407 -13.95 17.25 6.14
CA LYS A 407 -14.19 18.14 7.27
C LYS A 407 -15.01 19.40 6.92
N ASN A 408 -14.89 19.86 5.68
CA ASN A 408 -15.57 21.05 5.19
C ASN A 408 -16.93 20.75 4.53
N GLU A 409 -17.32 19.47 4.49
CA GLU A 409 -18.60 19.06 3.93
C GLU A 409 -19.75 19.36 4.89
N SER A 410 -20.97 19.45 4.35
CA SER A 410 -22.19 19.73 5.14
C SER A 410 -22.58 18.63 6.16
N CYS A 411 -21.86 17.50 6.14
CA CYS A 411 -22.10 16.35 7.01
C CYS A 411 -21.25 16.42 8.29
N ASN A 412 -21.79 15.89 9.39
CA ASN A 412 -20.97 15.77 10.61
C ASN A 412 -19.94 14.63 10.45
N GLN A 413 -18.81 14.74 11.16
CA GLN A 413 -17.73 13.76 11.09
C GLN A 413 -18.10 12.38 11.67
N ALA A 414 -19.09 12.31 12.56
CA ALA A 414 -19.57 11.04 13.10
C ALA A 414 -20.32 10.22 12.03
N ASP A 415 -21.14 10.87 11.21
CA ASP A 415 -21.89 10.28 10.10
C ASP A 415 -20.91 9.76 9.04
N ILE A 416 -19.86 10.53 8.71
CA ILE A 416 -18.80 10.07 7.80
C ILE A 416 -18.08 8.85 8.37
N LYS A 417 -17.71 8.87 9.66
CA LYS A 417 -17.08 7.72 10.31
C LYS A 417 -17.98 6.48 10.28
N VAL A 418 -19.30 6.65 10.43
CA VAL A 418 -20.26 5.55 10.28
C VAL A 418 -20.28 5.02 8.84
N ALA A 419 -20.26 5.89 7.82
CA ALA A 419 -20.18 5.48 6.41
C ALA A 419 -18.88 4.71 6.11
N ILE A 420 -17.73 5.20 6.59
CA ILE A 420 -16.43 4.50 6.47
C ILE A 420 -16.50 3.11 7.09
N LYS A 421 -16.97 3.02 8.35
CA LYS A 421 -17.13 1.73 9.03
C LYS A 421 -18.06 0.78 8.27
N LYS A 422 -19.15 1.29 7.70
CA LYS A 422 -20.09 0.50 6.90
C LYS A 422 -19.43 -0.09 5.66
N VAL A 423 -18.59 0.66 4.95
CA VAL A 423 -17.85 0.15 3.78
C VAL A 423 -16.81 -0.88 4.22
N LEU A 424 -15.99 -0.57 5.24
CA LEU A 424 -14.97 -1.47 5.76
C LEU A 424 -15.54 -2.77 6.34
N ALA A 425 -16.80 -2.77 6.80
CA ALA A 425 -17.47 -3.98 7.27
C ALA A 425 -17.57 -5.06 6.17
N ASN A 426 -17.43 -4.69 4.89
CA ASN A 426 -17.46 -5.62 3.75
C ASN A 426 -16.12 -6.35 3.51
N ILE A 427 -15.04 -6.04 4.24
CA ILE A 427 -13.74 -6.70 4.05
C ILE A 427 -13.79 -8.26 4.08
N PRO A 428 -14.68 -8.94 4.84
CA PRO A 428 -14.83 -10.38 4.74
C PRO A 428 -15.19 -10.90 3.35
N TYR A 429 -15.97 -10.13 2.58
CA TYR A 429 -16.34 -10.51 1.21
C TYR A 429 -15.16 -10.42 0.26
N TYR A 430 -14.29 -9.41 0.43
CA TYR A 430 -13.03 -9.31 -0.30
C TYR A 430 -12.13 -10.51 -0.01
N TYR A 431 -11.95 -10.84 1.28
CA TYR A 431 -11.18 -11.99 1.72
C TYR A 431 -11.67 -13.30 1.09
N LEU A 432 -12.98 -13.60 1.22
CA LEU A 432 -13.55 -14.82 0.65
C LEU A 432 -13.43 -14.84 -0.88
N SER A 433 -13.66 -13.71 -1.55
CA SER A 433 -13.53 -13.64 -3.01
C SER A 433 -12.10 -13.92 -3.46
N ASN A 434 -11.09 -13.42 -2.74
CA ASN A 434 -9.68 -13.64 -3.09
C ASN A 434 -9.24 -15.06 -2.75
N LEU A 435 -9.70 -15.62 -1.62
CA LEU A 435 -9.48 -17.02 -1.29
C LEU A 435 -10.01 -17.96 -2.38
N VAL A 436 -11.26 -17.78 -2.82
CA VAL A 436 -11.84 -18.60 -3.90
C VAL A 436 -11.04 -18.48 -5.19
N LYS A 437 -10.67 -17.25 -5.58
CA LYS A 437 -9.82 -17.04 -6.77
C LYS A 437 -8.50 -17.80 -6.63
N GLU A 438 -7.78 -17.67 -5.52
CA GLU A 438 -6.47 -18.31 -5.35
C GLU A 438 -6.56 -19.84 -5.34
N LEU A 439 -7.56 -20.42 -4.66
CA LEU A 439 -7.78 -21.86 -4.65
C LEU A 439 -8.11 -22.41 -6.05
N ASP A 440 -8.94 -21.69 -6.83
CA ASP A 440 -9.24 -22.06 -8.22
C ASP A 440 -8.00 -22.00 -9.13
N ASN A 441 -7.03 -21.12 -8.84
CA ASN A 441 -5.79 -21.01 -9.61
C ASN A 441 -4.78 -22.11 -9.27
N LYS A 442 -4.72 -22.57 -8.01
CA LYS A 442 -3.89 -23.71 -7.61
C LYS A 442 -4.43 -25.06 -8.09
N HIS A 443 -5.74 -25.16 -8.32
CA HIS A 443 -6.39 -26.32 -8.92
C HIS A 443 -7.02 -25.96 -10.27
N PRO A 444 -6.25 -25.80 -11.35
CA PRO A 444 -6.84 -25.69 -12.67
C PRO A 444 -7.70 -26.93 -12.89
N LYS A 445 -9.03 -26.75 -12.93
CA LYS A 445 -9.97 -27.83 -13.18
C LYS A 445 -9.47 -28.64 -14.37
N LYS A 446 -9.27 -29.95 -14.17
CA LYS A 446 -9.32 -30.97 -15.23
C LYS A 446 -10.69 -30.85 -15.92
N ARG A 447 -10.84 -29.88 -16.81
CA ARG A 447 -12.00 -29.70 -17.69
C ARG A 447 -11.51 -29.11 -19.01
N ALA A 448 -10.85 -29.95 -19.78
CA ALA A 448 -10.85 -29.95 -21.25
C ALA A 448 -10.25 -31.27 -21.76
N SER A 449 -10.88 -32.39 -21.41
CA SER A 449 -10.72 -33.64 -22.14
C SER A 449 -12.03 -34.41 -21.98
N ASN A 450 -12.96 -34.11 -22.87
CA ASN A 450 -13.94 -35.01 -23.48
C ASN A 450 -14.63 -34.20 -24.57
N ILE A 451 -14.03 -34.25 -25.76
CA ILE A 451 -14.78 -34.37 -27.02
C ILE A 451 -15.42 -35.74 -27.02
#